data_AF-A0A2C7ACR7-F1
#
_entry.id   AF-A0A2C7ACR7-F1
#
_cell.length_a   1.000
_cell.length_b   1.000
_cell.length_c   1.000
_cell.angle_alpha   90.00
_cell.angle_beta   90.00
_cell.angle_gamma   90.00
#
_symmetry.space_group_name_H-M   'P 1'
#
loop_
_entity.id
_entity.type
_entity.pdbx_description
1 polymer ?
#
loop_
_entity_poly.entity_id
_entity_poly.type
_entity_poly.pdbx_seq_one_letter_code
_entity_poly.pdbx_strand_id
1 'polypeptide(L)'
;MTPSAIAPLLDPDGSLYVFGYGSLIWKPGFAHSAMHPALLRGFHRRFCIWSRRYRGTPEAPGLVLGLDRGGACRGVAFRVEAEAAPAVLDYLDEREMSGGVYERRLVPVRLLDRPGAVRRAVAFIVDRRAEAYCRELAPESAAAAIAAGQGCMGPNREYLLNTVAHLRALGVRDAGLDRIVALLPAATMP
;
A
#
# COMPACT_ATOMS: atom_id res chain seq x y z
N MET A 1 -8.05 11.37 17.30
CA MET A 1 -8.56 10.27 18.16
C MET A 1 -8.14 10.39 19.63
N THR A 2 -8.80 9.71 20.58
CA THR A 2 -8.38 9.64 22.00
C THR A 2 -7.46 8.43 22.25
N PRO A 3 -6.57 8.45 23.28
CA PRO A 3 -5.70 7.31 23.61
C PRO A 3 -6.45 5.98 23.84
N SER A 4 -7.65 6.05 24.43
CA SER A 4 -8.52 4.88 24.67
C SER A 4 -8.97 4.20 23.37
N ALA A 5 -9.19 4.97 22.29
CA ALA A 5 -9.59 4.42 21.00
C ALA A 5 -8.45 3.69 20.26
N ILE A 6 -7.19 3.96 20.62
CA ILE A 6 -6.00 3.37 19.99
C ILE A 6 -5.57 2.06 20.65
N ALA A 7 -5.80 1.92 21.96
CA ALA A 7 -5.35 0.75 22.74
C ALA A 7 -5.65 -0.62 22.07
N PRO A 8 -6.82 -0.86 21.43
CA PRO A 8 -7.09 -2.14 20.76
C PRO A 8 -6.19 -2.43 19.55
N LEU A 9 -5.60 -1.39 18.94
CA LEU A 9 -4.74 -1.45 17.76
C LEU A 9 -3.26 -1.61 18.09
N LEU A 10 -2.87 -1.38 19.35
CA LEU A 10 -1.49 -1.56 19.78
C LEU A 10 -1.14 -3.05 19.85
N ASP A 11 0.11 -3.36 19.50
CA ASP A 11 0.70 -4.66 19.74
C ASP A 11 0.94 -4.87 21.25
N PRO A 12 1.09 -6.11 21.77
CA PRO A 12 1.38 -6.33 23.18
C PRO A 12 2.64 -5.62 23.71
N ASP A 13 3.57 -5.22 22.82
CA ASP A 13 4.72 -4.40 23.19
C ASP A 13 4.40 -2.91 23.42
N GLY A 14 3.13 -2.51 23.29
CA GLY A 14 2.65 -1.14 23.47
C GLY A 14 2.79 -0.25 22.23
N SER A 15 3.43 -0.73 21.17
CA SER A 15 3.66 0.05 19.94
C SER A 15 2.53 -0.15 18.94
N LEU A 16 2.31 0.84 18.08
CA LEU A 16 1.50 0.65 16.88
C LEU A 16 2.42 0.12 15.77
N TYR A 17 1.98 -0.93 15.07
CA TYR A 17 2.62 -1.34 13.82
C TYR A 17 1.71 -0.99 12.63
N VAL A 18 2.29 -0.44 11.58
CA VAL A 18 1.58 -0.16 10.31
C VAL A 18 2.23 -0.97 9.20
N PHE A 19 1.43 -1.75 8.46
CA PHE A 19 1.92 -2.53 7.32
C PHE A 19 1.80 -1.74 6.01
N GLY A 20 2.94 -1.35 5.46
CA GLY A 20 3.04 -0.70 4.15
C GLY A 20 3.34 -1.69 3.03
N TYR A 21 2.54 -1.65 1.97
CA TYR A 21 2.72 -2.48 0.77
C TYR A 21 2.80 -1.66 -0.54
N GLY A 22 2.42 -0.39 -0.52
CA GLY A 22 2.44 0.50 -1.68
C GLY A 22 3.25 1.77 -1.43
N SER A 23 2.64 2.93 -1.62
CA SER A 23 3.29 4.23 -1.44
C SER A 23 3.86 4.46 -0.05
N LEU A 24 3.30 3.86 0.99
CA LEU A 24 3.84 3.96 2.35
C LEU A 24 5.29 3.49 2.45
N ILE A 25 5.73 2.58 1.58
CA ILE A 25 7.12 2.08 1.57
C ILE A 25 8.13 3.19 1.28
N TRP A 26 7.79 4.14 0.42
CA TRP A 26 8.70 5.20 -0.05
C TRP A 26 8.24 6.62 0.28
N LYS A 27 6.99 6.78 0.73
CA LYS A 27 6.42 8.01 1.22
C LYS A 27 5.48 7.71 2.41
N PRO A 28 6.03 7.31 3.57
CA PRO A 28 5.23 7.02 4.76
C PRO A 28 4.48 8.28 5.21
N GLY A 29 5.16 9.41 5.31
CA GLY A 29 4.53 10.70 5.67
C GLY A 29 4.18 10.83 7.16
N PHE A 30 4.66 9.90 8.00
CA PHE A 30 4.43 9.88 9.44
C PHE A 30 5.70 9.46 10.19
N ALA A 31 5.77 9.85 11.47
CA ALA A 31 6.87 9.49 12.36
C ALA A 31 6.82 8.01 12.74
N HIS A 32 7.96 7.33 12.66
CA HIS A 32 8.12 5.93 13.03
C HIS A 32 9.54 5.72 13.57
N SER A 33 9.68 4.82 14.54
CA SER A 33 10.96 4.55 15.20
C SER A 33 11.75 3.41 14.57
N ALA A 34 11.09 2.52 13.81
CA ALA A 34 11.75 1.46 13.06
C ALA A 34 10.96 1.03 11.82
N MET A 35 11.67 0.41 10.88
CA MET A 35 11.11 -0.25 9.70
C MET A 35 11.64 -1.68 9.64
N HIS A 36 10.72 -2.64 9.54
CA HIS A 36 11.05 -4.06 9.44
C HIS A 36 10.50 -4.65 8.14
N PRO A 37 11.31 -5.33 7.31
CA PRO A 37 10.77 -6.12 6.21
C PRO A 37 9.78 -7.15 6.77
N ALA A 38 8.58 -7.23 6.20
CA ALA A 38 7.48 -7.99 6.77
C ALA A 38 6.74 -8.82 5.72
N LEU A 39 6.21 -9.96 6.15
CA LEU A 39 5.35 -10.84 5.36
C LEU A 39 3.95 -10.89 5.96
N LEU A 40 2.98 -10.47 5.16
CA LEU A 40 1.56 -10.67 5.40
C LEU A 40 1.06 -11.86 4.57
N ARG A 41 0.37 -12.83 5.20
CA ARG A 41 -0.26 -13.95 4.51
C ARG A 41 -1.77 -13.72 4.37
N GLY A 42 -2.38 -14.36 3.38
CA GLY A 42 -3.82 -14.25 3.10
C GLY A 42 -4.19 -13.01 2.28
N PHE A 43 -3.20 -12.20 1.89
CA PHE A 43 -3.36 -11.04 1.02
C PHE A 43 -2.21 -10.96 0.02
N HIS A 44 -2.48 -10.46 -1.17
CA HIS A 44 -1.49 -10.17 -2.19
C HIS A 44 -1.67 -8.75 -2.69
N ARG A 45 -0.55 -8.15 -3.08
CA ARG A 45 -0.54 -6.81 -3.66
C ARG A 45 -0.90 -6.87 -5.14
N ARG A 46 -1.75 -5.97 -5.60
CA ARG A 46 -2.11 -5.83 -7.02
C ARG A 46 -2.61 -4.42 -7.33
N PHE A 47 -2.50 -4.00 -8.59
CA PHE A 47 -3.21 -2.82 -9.09
C PHE A 47 -4.69 -3.20 -9.33
N CYS A 48 -5.54 -2.93 -8.35
CA CYS A 48 -6.97 -3.31 -8.37
C CYS A 48 -7.92 -2.17 -7.99
N ILE A 49 -7.45 -0.92 -8.04
CA ILE A 49 -8.23 0.24 -7.65
C ILE A 49 -8.07 1.31 -8.74
N TRP A 50 -9.18 1.70 -9.35
CA TRP A 50 -9.21 2.82 -10.29
C TRP A 50 -8.95 4.14 -9.55
N SER A 51 -7.98 4.90 -10.04
CA SER A 51 -7.62 6.22 -9.51
C SER A 51 -8.04 7.32 -10.49
N ARG A 52 -9.12 8.02 -10.14
CA ARG A 52 -9.70 9.11 -10.94
C ARG A 52 -9.27 10.51 -10.50
N ARG A 53 -8.38 10.61 -9.51
CA ARG A 53 -7.91 11.89 -8.95
C ARG A 53 -6.40 11.94 -8.75
N TYR A 54 -5.86 10.95 -8.06
CA TYR A 54 -4.46 11.01 -7.61
C TYR A 54 -3.47 10.59 -8.70
N ARG A 55 -3.78 9.52 -9.42
CA ARG A 55 -2.92 8.95 -10.48
C ARG A 55 -3.60 8.89 -11.84
N GLY A 56 -4.74 9.54 -11.98
CA GLY A 56 -5.48 9.68 -13.23
C GLY A 56 -6.59 10.71 -13.06
N THR A 57 -7.43 10.82 -14.07
CA THR A 57 -8.64 11.66 -14.09
C THR A 57 -9.90 10.78 -14.26
N PRO A 58 -11.12 11.33 -14.18
CA PRO A 58 -12.32 10.56 -14.52
C PRO A 58 -12.31 10.01 -15.95
N GLU A 59 -11.75 10.74 -16.90
CA GLU A 59 -11.68 10.41 -18.34
C GLU A 59 -10.54 9.45 -18.65
N ALA A 60 -9.40 9.61 -17.97
CA ALA A 60 -8.21 8.76 -18.10
C ALA A 60 -7.80 8.22 -16.72
N PRO A 61 -8.52 7.23 -16.17
CA PRO A 61 -8.26 6.72 -14.85
C PRO A 61 -6.93 5.96 -14.82
N GLY A 62 -6.15 6.23 -13.78
CA GLY A 62 -5.00 5.42 -13.41
C GLY A 62 -5.41 4.22 -12.56
N LEU A 63 -4.42 3.47 -12.11
CA LEU A 63 -4.55 2.39 -11.13
C LEU A 63 -3.65 2.64 -9.92
N VAL A 64 -4.14 2.26 -8.74
CA VAL A 64 -3.35 2.21 -7.50
C VAL A 64 -3.43 0.82 -6.88
N LEU A 65 -2.47 0.55 -5.99
CA LEU A 65 -2.31 -0.77 -5.35
C LEU A 65 -3.36 -0.98 -4.27
N GLY A 66 -3.89 -2.20 -4.19
CA GLY A 66 -4.60 -2.70 -3.02
C GLY A 66 -4.00 -4.02 -2.52
N LEU A 67 -4.26 -4.33 -1.25
CA LEU A 67 -4.15 -5.68 -0.71
C LEU A 67 -5.47 -6.41 -0.96
N ASP A 68 -5.49 -7.34 -1.91
CA ASP A 68 -6.63 -8.20 -2.20
C ASP A 68 -6.42 -9.58 -1.56
N ARG A 69 -7.51 -10.32 -1.34
CA ARG A 69 -7.51 -11.60 -0.64
C ARG A 69 -6.71 -12.67 -1.40
N GLY A 70 -6.04 -13.53 -0.65
CA GLY A 70 -5.28 -14.68 -1.15
C GLY A 70 -3.77 -14.43 -1.23
N GLY A 71 -2.98 -15.50 -1.29
CA GLY A 71 -1.53 -15.43 -1.46
C GLY A 71 -0.77 -14.86 -0.24
N ALA A 72 0.28 -14.11 -0.52
CA ALA A 72 1.08 -13.42 0.48
C ALA A 72 1.69 -12.13 -0.10
N CYS A 73 1.93 -11.14 0.76
CA CYS A 73 2.52 -9.87 0.40
C CYS A 73 3.75 -9.61 1.26
N ARG A 74 4.87 -9.30 0.59
CA ARG A 74 6.06 -8.75 1.24
C ARG A 74 6.01 -7.22 1.19
N GLY A 75 6.17 -6.60 2.34
CA GLY A 75 6.13 -5.16 2.54
C GLY A 75 7.01 -4.74 3.72
N VAL A 76 6.62 -3.66 4.39
CA VAL A 76 7.31 -3.12 5.56
C VAL A 76 6.34 -2.99 6.72
N ALA A 77 6.74 -3.41 7.92
CA ALA A 77 6.09 -3.04 9.17
C ALA A 77 6.82 -1.83 9.77
N PHE A 78 6.12 -0.71 9.87
CA PHE A 78 6.60 0.50 10.54
C PHE A 78 6.22 0.41 12.01
N ARG A 79 7.20 0.50 12.92
CA ARG A 79 6.96 0.61 14.36
C ARG A 79 6.78 2.07 14.73
N VAL A 80 5.69 2.38 15.42
CA VAL A 80 5.31 3.73 15.84
C VAL A 80 5.13 3.70 17.36
N GLU A 81 5.78 4.62 18.07
CA GLU A 81 5.64 4.71 19.53
C GLU A 81 4.19 5.05 19.93
N ALA A 82 3.80 4.61 21.12
CA ALA A 82 2.42 4.75 21.62
C ALA A 82 1.94 6.20 21.61
N GLU A 83 2.82 7.15 21.91
CA GLU A 83 2.54 8.58 21.98
C GLU A 83 2.24 9.18 20.60
N ALA A 84 2.87 8.65 19.55
CA ALA A 84 2.66 9.11 18.17
C ALA A 84 1.48 8.39 17.48
N ALA A 85 1.09 7.22 17.98
CA ALA A 85 0.09 6.35 17.35
C ALA A 85 -1.24 7.05 17.01
N PRO A 86 -1.85 7.91 17.87
CA PRO A 86 -3.08 8.61 17.52
C PRO A 86 -2.92 9.50 16.29
N ALA A 87 -1.87 10.31 16.24
CA ALA A 87 -1.63 11.24 15.13
C ALA A 87 -1.29 10.50 13.82
N VAL A 88 -0.53 9.40 13.90
CA VAL A 88 -0.23 8.57 12.74
C VAL A 88 -1.49 7.92 12.17
N LEU A 89 -2.38 7.42 13.01
CA LEU A 89 -3.62 6.81 12.53
C LEU A 89 -4.60 7.84 11.98
N ASP A 90 -4.75 9.01 12.62
CA ASP A 90 -5.58 10.09 12.08
C ASP A 90 -5.09 10.50 10.68
N TYR A 91 -3.76 10.67 10.50
CA TYR A 91 -3.15 10.95 9.20
C TYR A 91 -3.42 9.85 8.16
N LEU A 92 -3.29 8.58 8.54
CA LEU A 92 -3.50 7.45 7.63
C LEU A 92 -4.98 7.30 7.26
N ASP A 93 -5.89 7.52 8.21
CA ASP A 93 -7.33 7.48 7.96
C ASP A 93 -7.72 8.62 6.98
N GLU A 94 -7.20 9.84 7.17
CA GLU A 94 -7.41 10.95 6.21
C GLU A 94 -6.86 10.64 4.81
N ARG A 95 -5.67 10.02 4.75
CA ARG A 95 -4.98 9.72 3.50
C ARG A 95 -5.64 8.59 2.71
N GLU A 96 -6.08 7.53 3.39
CA GLU A 96 -6.49 6.27 2.75
C GLU A 96 -8.01 6.08 2.77
N MET A 97 -8.74 6.57 3.78
CA MET A 97 -10.19 6.33 3.90
C MET A 97 -11.05 7.37 3.16
N SER A 98 -10.49 8.51 2.74
CA SER A 98 -11.24 9.56 2.05
C SER A 98 -11.90 9.12 0.74
N GLY A 99 -11.41 8.04 0.13
CA GLY A 99 -11.92 7.49 -1.14
C GLY A 99 -12.90 6.33 -0.98
N GLY A 100 -13.14 5.83 0.23
CA GLY A 100 -14.02 4.67 0.47
C GLY A 100 -13.54 3.35 -0.19
N VAL A 101 -12.25 3.26 -0.53
CA VAL A 101 -11.67 2.11 -1.26
C VAL A 101 -10.93 1.12 -0.38
N TYR A 102 -10.60 1.51 0.85
CA TYR A 102 -9.91 0.66 1.80
C TYR A 102 -10.69 0.50 3.10
N GLU A 103 -10.59 -0.70 3.67
CA GLU A 103 -10.93 -0.98 5.05
C GLU A 103 -9.65 -1.09 5.88
N ARG A 104 -9.65 -0.45 7.03
CA ARG A 104 -8.62 -0.67 8.05
C ARG A 104 -8.82 -2.02 8.70
N ARG A 105 -7.78 -2.85 8.75
CA ARG A 105 -7.78 -4.11 9.51
C ARG A 105 -6.51 -4.27 10.32
N LEU A 106 -6.66 -4.94 11.46
CA LEU A 106 -5.53 -5.40 12.23
C LEU A 106 -5.18 -6.82 11.79
N VAL A 107 -3.96 -7.01 11.28
CA VAL A 107 -3.50 -8.27 10.68
C VAL A 107 -2.19 -8.73 11.29
N PRO A 108 -1.97 -10.06 11.41
CA PRO A 108 -0.68 -10.58 11.83
C PRO A 108 0.34 -10.46 10.70
N VAL A 109 1.48 -9.83 10.96
CA VAL A 109 2.62 -9.75 10.05
C VAL A 109 3.84 -10.39 10.68
N ARG A 110 4.57 -11.19 9.90
CA ARG A 110 5.84 -11.78 10.34
C ARG A 110 6.98 -10.86 9.96
N LEU A 111 7.80 -10.45 10.93
CA LEU A 111 9.02 -9.70 10.67
C LEU A 111 10.08 -10.65 10.11
N LEU A 112 10.75 -10.26 9.03
CA LEU A 112 11.66 -11.12 8.28
C LEU A 112 13.11 -11.01 8.77
N ASP A 113 13.44 -9.89 9.40
CA ASP A 113 14.72 -9.60 10.05
C ASP A 113 14.76 -10.03 11.52
N ARG A 114 13.61 -10.44 12.09
CA ARG A 114 13.46 -10.93 13.47
C ARG A 114 12.81 -12.32 13.45
N PRO A 115 13.61 -13.40 13.36
CA PRO A 115 13.08 -14.77 13.29
C PRO A 115 12.08 -15.07 14.41
N GLY A 116 10.93 -15.63 14.05
CA GLY A 116 9.84 -15.97 14.99
C GLY A 116 8.97 -14.78 15.43
N ALA A 117 9.34 -13.54 15.14
CA ALA A 117 8.56 -12.38 15.55
C ALA A 117 7.33 -12.18 14.64
N VAL A 118 6.16 -12.16 15.28
CA VAL A 118 4.88 -11.77 14.67
C VAL A 118 4.37 -10.53 15.41
N ARG A 119 3.84 -9.56 14.66
CA ARG A 119 3.24 -8.34 15.19
C ARG A 119 1.84 -8.15 14.65
N ARG A 120 0.96 -7.54 15.46
CA ARG A 120 -0.35 -7.07 15.05
C ARG A 120 -0.15 -5.71 14.39
N ALA A 121 -0.36 -5.63 13.08
CA ALA A 121 -0.18 -4.40 12.31
C ALA A 121 -1.49 -3.94 11.70
N VAL A 122 -1.70 -2.62 11.71
CA VAL A 122 -2.75 -1.97 10.95
C VAL A 122 -2.38 -2.02 9.46
N ALA A 123 -3.28 -2.52 8.64
CA ALA A 123 -3.18 -2.54 7.19
C ALA A 123 -4.45 -1.99 6.55
N PHE A 124 -4.29 -1.29 5.43
CA PHE A 124 -5.39 -0.83 4.59
C PHE A 124 -5.62 -1.84 3.47
N ILE A 125 -6.71 -2.59 3.56
CA ILE A 125 -7.05 -3.67 2.64
C ILE A 125 -8.14 -3.18 1.71
N VAL A 126 -8.11 -3.59 0.44
CA VAL A 126 -9.12 -3.12 -0.52
C VAL A 126 -10.52 -3.60 -0.12
N ASP A 127 -11.50 -2.69 -0.11
CA ASP A 127 -12.91 -3.06 -0.07
C ASP A 127 -13.33 -3.50 -1.47
N ARG A 128 -13.69 -4.78 -1.60
CA ARG A 128 -14.13 -5.36 -2.88
C ARG A 128 -15.55 -4.94 -3.27
N ARG A 129 -16.26 -4.24 -2.38
CA ARG A 129 -17.57 -3.63 -2.65
C ARG A 129 -17.46 -2.19 -3.13
N ALA A 130 -16.28 -1.57 -2.98
CA ALA A 130 -16.06 -0.21 -3.44
C ALA A 130 -16.21 -0.12 -4.96
N GLU A 131 -16.83 0.96 -5.45
CA GLU A 131 -17.06 1.18 -6.88
C GLU A 131 -15.75 1.24 -7.68
N ALA A 132 -14.68 1.75 -7.07
CA ALA A 132 -13.37 1.84 -7.71
C ALA A 132 -12.61 0.50 -7.74
N TYR A 133 -13.08 -0.54 -7.07
CA TYR A 133 -12.43 -1.85 -7.09
C TYR A 133 -12.60 -2.52 -8.47
N CYS A 134 -11.49 -2.90 -9.10
CA CYS A 134 -11.50 -3.66 -10.35
C CYS A 134 -11.07 -5.11 -10.13
N ARG A 135 -12.07 -6.01 -10.24
CA ARG A 135 -11.89 -7.44 -10.08
C ARG A 135 -11.28 -8.03 -11.34
N GLU A 136 -9.95 -8.12 -11.33
CA GLU A 136 -9.13 -8.73 -12.39
C GLU A 136 -8.97 -7.88 -13.65
N LEU A 137 -7.77 -7.34 -13.79
CA LEU A 137 -7.32 -6.60 -14.96
C LEU A 137 -6.11 -7.33 -15.54
N ALA A 138 -6.13 -7.58 -16.86
CA ALA A 138 -4.99 -8.17 -17.55
C ALA A 138 -3.75 -7.24 -17.38
N PRO A 139 -2.54 -7.78 -17.23
CA PRO A 139 -1.32 -6.97 -17.09
C PRO A 139 -1.14 -5.93 -18.19
N GLU A 140 -1.56 -6.24 -19.42
CA GLU A 140 -1.51 -5.37 -20.59
C GLU A 140 -2.47 -4.19 -20.43
N SER A 141 -3.71 -4.44 -20.00
CA SER A 141 -4.68 -3.39 -19.67
C SER A 141 -4.22 -2.53 -18.48
N ALA A 142 -3.60 -3.14 -17.48
CA ALA A 142 -3.03 -2.42 -16.35
C ALA A 142 -1.88 -1.50 -16.78
N ALA A 143 -0.98 -1.99 -17.62
CA ALA A 143 0.11 -1.20 -18.17
C ALA A 143 -0.40 -0.04 -19.03
N ALA A 144 -1.41 -0.26 -19.86
CA ALA A 144 -2.04 0.79 -20.66
C ALA A 144 -2.66 1.90 -19.79
N ALA A 145 -3.45 1.52 -18.78
CA ALA A 145 -4.04 2.49 -17.84
C ALA A 145 -2.98 3.26 -17.05
N ILE A 146 -1.93 2.58 -16.56
CA ILE A 146 -0.83 3.22 -15.83
C ILE A 146 0.00 4.14 -16.74
N ALA A 147 0.14 3.79 -18.02
CA ALA A 147 0.86 4.64 -18.97
C ALA A 147 0.08 5.92 -19.30
N ALA A 148 -1.25 5.85 -19.42
CA ALA A 148 -2.11 6.99 -19.72
C ALA A 148 -2.45 7.85 -18.49
N GLY A 149 -2.47 7.25 -17.29
CA GLY A 149 -2.91 7.92 -16.07
C GLY A 149 -1.96 9.01 -15.57
N GLN A 150 -2.49 10.22 -15.42
CA GLN A 150 -1.86 11.32 -14.70
C GLN A 150 -2.90 12.03 -13.84
N GLY A 151 -2.63 12.16 -12.55
CA GLY A 151 -3.51 12.85 -11.61
C GLY A 151 -2.80 13.96 -10.84
N CYS A 152 -3.45 14.47 -9.81
CA CYS A 152 -2.91 15.57 -9.00
C CYS A 152 -1.64 15.21 -8.23
N MET A 153 -1.30 13.92 -8.10
CA MET A 153 -0.05 13.44 -7.48
C MET A 153 1.00 13.03 -8.51
N GLY A 154 0.83 13.43 -9.77
CA GLY A 154 1.73 13.16 -10.88
C GLY A 154 1.40 11.90 -11.67
N PRO A 155 2.31 11.48 -12.59
CA PRO A 155 2.11 10.33 -13.46
C PRO A 155 1.92 9.02 -12.68
N ASN A 156 1.05 8.14 -13.17
CA ASN A 156 0.88 6.82 -12.58
C ASN A 156 2.08 5.91 -12.82
N ARG A 157 2.76 6.07 -13.96
CA ARG A 157 4.03 5.40 -14.27
C ARG A 157 5.05 5.57 -13.14
N GLU A 158 5.25 6.79 -12.66
CA GLU A 158 6.19 7.05 -11.56
C GLU A 158 5.80 6.32 -10.28
N TYR A 159 4.50 6.25 -9.97
CA TYR A 159 4.02 5.49 -8.81
C TYR A 159 4.38 4.00 -8.90
N LEU A 160 4.20 3.37 -10.06
CA LEU A 160 4.60 1.98 -10.28
C LEU A 160 6.12 1.81 -10.15
N LEU A 161 6.90 2.63 -10.88
CA LEU A 161 8.36 2.52 -10.92
C LEU A 161 8.99 2.78 -9.54
N ASN A 162 8.54 3.80 -8.82
CA ASN A 162 8.99 4.09 -7.46
C ASN A 162 8.68 2.94 -6.51
N THR A 163 7.49 2.35 -6.60
CA THR A 163 7.12 1.22 -5.74
C THR A 163 7.99 0.01 -6.02
N VAL A 164 8.21 -0.34 -7.29
CA VAL A 164 9.07 -1.46 -7.69
C VAL A 164 10.52 -1.23 -7.26
N ALA A 165 11.06 -0.04 -7.45
CA ALA A 165 12.43 0.31 -7.06
C ALA A 165 12.65 0.15 -5.55
N HIS A 166 11.73 0.66 -4.72
CA HIS A 166 11.86 0.56 -3.26
C HIS A 166 11.62 -0.85 -2.74
N LEU A 167 10.73 -1.63 -3.38
CA LEU A 167 10.60 -3.06 -3.07
C LEU A 167 11.91 -3.80 -3.33
N ARG A 168 12.55 -3.53 -4.48
CA ARG A 168 13.85 -4.13 -4.82
C ARG A 168 14.94 -3.73 -3.84
N ALA A 169 14.98 -2.47 -3.40
CA ALA A 169 15.91 -1.99 -2.37
C ALA A 169 15.74 -2.72 -1.02
N LEU A 170 14.52 -3.19 -0.74
CA LEU A 170 14.20 -4.03 0.43
C LEU A 170 14.42 -5.54 0.19
N GLY A 171 15.00 -5.93 -0.95
CA GLY A 171 15.19 -7.33 -1.32
C GLY A 171 13.89 -8.06 -1.68
N VAL A 172 12.82 -7.32 -1.99
CA VAL A 172 11.52 -7.86 -2.38
C VAL A 172 11.37 -7.80 -3.90
N ARG A 173 11.20 -8.96 -4.53
CA ARG A 173 10.75 -9.05 -5.92
C ARG A 173 9.25 -9.30 -5.97
N ASP A 174 8.57 -8.62 -6.89
CA ASP A 174 7.13 -8.74 -7.09
C ASP A 174 6.87 -8.99 -8.57
N ALA A 175 6.73 -10.27 -8.93
CA ALA A 175 6.60 -10.70 -10.32
C ALA A 175 5.37 -10.08 -11.02
N GLY A 176 4.30 -9.80 -10.27
CA GLY A 176 3.11 -9.15 -10.81
C GLY A 176 3.40 -7.71 -11.23
N LEU A 177 4.08 -6.94 -10.37
CA LEU A 177 4.47 -5.58 -10.71
C LEU A 177 5.56 -5.53 -11.78
N ASP A 178 6.54 -6.43 -11.70
CA ASP A 178 7.62 -6.53 -12.70
C ASP A 178 7.05 -6.83 -14.10
N ARG A 179 6.02 -7.67 -14.20
CA ARG A 179 5.32 -7.93 -15.47
C ARG A 179 4.64 -6.68 -16.02
N ILE A 180 3.99 -5.88 -15.18
CA ILE A 180 3.36 -4.62 -15.61
C ILE A 180 4.43 -3.62 -16.07
N VAL A 181 5.57 -3.52 -15.36
CA VAL A 181 6.70 -2.66 -15.77
C VAL A 181 7.21 -3.05 -17.15
N ALA A 182 7.37 -4.35 -17.42
CA ALA A 182 7.85 -4.84 -18.72
C ALA A 182 6.89 -4.56 -19.88
N LEU A 183 5.59 -4.36 -19.58
CA LEU A 183 4.55 -4.05 -20.56
C LEU A 183 4.30 -2.55 -20.73
N LEU A 184 4.95 -1.70 -19.93
CA LEU A 184 4.82 -0.25 -20.11
C LEU A 184 5.40 0.14 -21.48
N PRO A 185 4.70 0.99 -22.26
CA PRO A 185 5.29 1.59 -23.46
C PRO A 185 6.51 2.44 -23.09
N ALA A 186 7.33 2.79 -24.07
CA ALA A 186 8.38 3.79 -23.86
C ALA A 186 7.78 5.06 -23.25
N ALA A 187 8.54 5.75 -22.39
CA ALA A 187 8.10 7.04 -21.90
C ALA A 187 8.00 7.99 -23.09
N THR A 188 6.82 8.55 -23.32
CA THR A 188 6.67 9.64 -24.28
C THR A 188 7.46 10.82 -23.72
N MET A 189 8.57 11.17 -24.37
CA MET A 189 9.25 12.42 -24.06
C MET A 189 8.34 13.57 -24.49
N PRO A 190 8.19 14.62 -23.66
CA PRO A 190 7.45 15.81 -24.03
C PRO A 190 8.08 16.52 -25.23
#